data_AF-A0A3M6UUS2-F1
#
_entry.id   AF-A0A3M6UUS2-F1
#
_cell.length_a   1.000
_cell.length_b   1.000
_cell.length_c   1.000
_cell.angle_alpha   90.00
_cell.angle_beta   90.00
_cell.angle_gamma   90.00
#
_symmetry.space_group_name_H-M   'P 1'
#
loop_
_entity.id
_entity.type
_entity.pdbx_description
1 polymer ?
#
loop_
_entity_poly.entity_id
_entity_poly.type
_entity_poly.pdbx_seq_one_letter_code
_entity_poly.pdbx_strand_id
1 'polypeptide(L)'
;MAEPCFLDEQEKLLLAELGKDFPEVESKGYDSKTLTKKAKAWEEILTRFNSQIPNGIKRDLSQLQGCWRRLKLQSKKEHDLHRRETRKTGGGKAPASPSEVSKLVADVLPASVNPLGQEFDDDAGEELDLRRDKDEREVITCEVDPSLLAHLEAIGKKGAEKVTKKEDDQKYCNFQSLLKMF
;
A
#
# COMPACT_ATOMS: atom_id res chain seq x y z
N MET A 1 -13.13 10.64 4.66
CA MET A 1 -14.07 9.51 4.44
C MET A 1 -13.56 8.75 3.23
N ALA A 2 -13.21 7.47 3.36
CA ALA A 2 -12.73 6.70 2.20
C ALA A 2 -13.90 6.42 1.26
N GLU A 3 -13.77 6.80 -0.02
CA GLU A 3 -14.82 6.51 -1.00
C GLU A 3 -15.04 4.99 -1.14
N PRO A 4 -16.30 4.54 -1.12
CA PRO A 4 -16.62 3.11 -1.16
C PRO A 4 -16.18 2.49 -2.49
N CYS A 5 -15.73 1.24 -2.46
CA CYS A 5 -15.61 0.47 -3.69
C CYS A 5 -17.02 0.19 -4.21
N PHE A 6 -17.38 0.80 -5.34
CA PHE A 6 -18.70 0.68 -5.97
C PHE A 6 -18.91 -0.65 -6.72
N LEU A 7 -18.24 -1.73 -6.32
CA LEU A 7 -18.49 -3.08 -6.84
C LEU A 7 -19.55 -3.75 -5.95
N ASP A 8 -20.51 -4.43 -6.56
CA ASP A 8 -21.40 -5.38 -5.91
C ASP A 8 -20.61 -6.57 -5.33
N GLU A 9 -21.24 -7.34 -4.44
CA GLU A 9 -20.62 -8.53 -3.85
C GLU A 9 -20.17 -9.57 -4.89
N GLN A 10 -20.97 -9.82 -5.93
CA GLN A 10 -20.59 -10.75 -7.01
C GLN A 10 -19.42 -10.19 -7.84
N GLU A 11 -19.41 -8.88 -8.07
CA GLU A 11 -18.30 -8.21 -8.76
C GLU A 11 -17.00 -8.27 -7.94
N LYS A 12 -17.09 -8.12 -6.61
CA LYS A 12 -15.92 -8.26 -5.72
C LYS A 12 -15.38 -9.70 -5.72
N LEU A 13 -16.27 -10.70 -5.68
CA LEU A 13 -15.89 -12.11 -5.76
C LEU A 13 -15.19 -12.41 -7.08
N LEU A 14 -15.75 -11.95 -8.21
CA LEU A 14 -15.15 -12.12 -9.53
C LEU A 14 -13.76 -11.47 -9.61
N LEU A 15 -13.61 -10.24 -9.09
CA LEU A 15 -12.32 -9.58 -9.06
C LEU A 15 -11.31 -10.32 -8.18
N ALA A 16 -11.75 -10.89 -7.05
CA ALA A 16 -10.89 -11.68 -6.18
C ALA A 16 -10.40 -12.98 -6.85
N GLU A 17 -11.29 -13.66 -7.58
CA GLU A 17 -10.94 -14.86 -8.32
C GLU A 17 -9.96 -14.54 -9.46
N LEU A 18 -10.23 -13.51 -10.26
CA LEU A 18 -9.30 -13.06 -11.29
C LEU A 18 -7.96 -12.61 -10.68
N GLY A 19 -7.95 -12.04 -9.48
CA GLY A 19 -6.71 -11.69 -8.79
C GLY A 19 -5.80 -12.90 -8.53
N LYS A 20 -6.38 -14.09 -8.29
CA LYS A 20 -5.64 -15.35 -8.08
C LYS A 20 -4.93 -15.83 -9.34
N ASP A 21 -5.58 -15.69 -10.49
CA ASP A 21 -5.05 -16.14 -11.77
C ASP A 21 -3.85 -15.32 -12.25
N PHE A 22 -3.67 -14.10 -11.73
CA PHE A 22 -2.66 -13.14 -12.19
C PHE A 22 -1.77 -12.64 -11.04
N PRO A 23 -0.90 -13.49 -10.45
CA PRO A 23 -0.04 -13.10 -9.33
C PRO A 23 0.93 -11.96 -9.66
N GLU A 24 1.20 -11.71 -10.95
CA GLU A 24 2.03 -10.60 -11.41
C GLU A 24 1.52 -9.25 -10.90
N VAL A 25 0.21 -9.07 -10.75
CA VAL A 25 -0.37 -7.79 -10.27
C VAL A 25 0.10 -7.42 -8.87
N GLU A 26 0.47 -8.41 -8.06
CA GLU A 26 1.00 -8.24 -6.70
C GLU A 26 2.53 -8.20 -6.64
N SER A 27 3.23 -8.32 -7.77
CA SER A 27 4.68 -8.23 -7.81
C SER A 27 5.18 -6.91 -7.23
N LYS A 28 6.15 -6.96 -6.31
CA LYS A 28 6.80 -5.76 -5.75
C LYS A 28 7.88 -5.16 -6.66
N GLY A 29 8.19 -5.82 -7.79
CA GLY A 29 9.23 -5.37 -8.72
C GLY A 29 8.85 -4.07 -9.45
N TYR A 30 9.86 -3.25 -9.74
CA TYR A 30 9.71 -1.96 -10.43
C TYR A 30 10.51 -1.87 -11.74
N ASP A 31 11.15 -2.95 -12.18
CA ASP A 31 11.83 -2.96 -13.47
C ASP A 31 10.83 -2.85 -14.63
N SER A 32 11.30 -2.31 -15.76
CA SER A 32 10.46 -2.05 -16.95
C SER A 32 9.73 -3.31 -17.44
N LYS A 33 10.37 -4.48 -17.38
CA LYS A 33 9.76 -5.75 -17.80
C LYS A 33 8.63 -6.14 -16.83
N THR A 34 8.86 -6.05 -15.52
CA THR A 34 7.82 -6.29 -14.51
C THR A 34 6.66 -5.32 -14.68
N LEU A 35 6.90 -4.02 -14.84
CA LEU A 35 5.82 -3.05 -15.01
C LEU A 35 4.98 -3.35 -16.27
N THR A 36 5.62 -3.72 -17.38
CA THR A 36 4.93 -4.12 -18.61
C THR A 36 4.09 -5.37 -18.41
N LYS A 37 4.60 -6.37 -17.67
CA LYS A 37 3.82 -7.57 -17.32
C LYS A 37 2.62 -7.23 -16.45
N LYS A 38 2.79 -6.38 -15.44
CA LYS A 38 1.71 -5.93 -14.56
C LYS A 38 0.62 -5.20 -15.34
N ALA A 39 1.00 -4.31 -16.26
CA ALA A 39 0.06 -3.61 -17.12
C ALA A 39 -0.75 -4.60 -17.97
N LYS A 40 -0.08 -5.54 -18.64
CA LYS A 40 -0.75 -6.59 -19.44
C LYS A 40 -1.70 -7.45 -18.61
N ALA A 41 -1.29 -7.86 -17.42
CA ALA A 41 -2.14 -8.62 -16.51
C ALA A 41 -3.40 -7.82 -16.13
N TRP A 42 -3.26 -6.54 -15.81
CA TRP A 42 -4.38 -5.65 -15.51
C TRP A 42 -5.34 -5.48 -16.68
N GLU A 43 -4.85 -5.32 -17.91
CA GLU A 43 -5.67 -5.26 -19.12
C GLU A 43 -6.44 -6.57 -19.36
N GLU A 44 -5.82 -7.71 -19.10
CA GLU A 44 -6.46 -9.01 -19.25
C GLU A 44 -7.54 -9.25 -18.19
N ILE A 45 -7.26 -8.92 -16.92
CA ILE A 45 -8.26 -8.92 -15.84
C ILE A 45 -9.43 -8.02 -16.22
N LEU A 46 -9.16 -6.79 -16.69
CA LEU A 46 -10.21 -5.85 -17.10
C LEU A 46 -11.08 -6.44 -18.21
N THR A 47 -10.46 -7.03 -19.22
CA THR A 47 -11.15 -7.65 -20.35
C THR A 47 -12.03 -8.81 -19.89
N ARG A 48 -11.50 -9.72 -19.07
CA ARG A 48 -12.24 -10.85 -18.51
C ARG A 48 -13.37 -10.41 -17.59
N PHE A 49 -13.11 -9.42 -16.74
CA PHE A 49 -14.08 -8.86 -15.80
C PHE A 49 -15.26 -8.24 -16.55
N ASN A 50 -14.98 -7.33 -17.50
CA ASN A 50 -16.01 -6.68 -18.29
C ASN A 50 -16.77 -7.66 -19.20
N SER A 51 -16.15 -8.75 -19.64
CA SER A 51 -16.80 -9.78 -20.47
C SER A 51 -17.76 -10.67 -19.68
N GLN A 52 -17.45 -10.93 -18.41
CA GLN A 52 -18.26 -11.75 -17.51
C GLN A 52 -19.42 -10.98 -16.86
N ILE A 53 -19.51 -9.67 -17.09
CA ILE A 53 -20.60 -8.83 -16.63
C ILE A 53 -21.47 -8.44 -17.85
N PRO A 54 -22.46 -9.28 -18.23
CA PRO A 54 -23.25 -9.07 -19.44
C PRO A 54 -24.22 -7.87 -19.34
N ASN A 55 -24.69 -7.53 -18.14
CA ASN A 55 -25.71 -6.50 -17.93
C ASN A 55 -25.25 -5.34 -17.02
N GLY A 56 -23.98 -5.29 -16.65
CA GLY A 56 -23.45 -4.28 -15.73
C GLY A 56 -22.67 -3.17 -16.43
N ILE A 57 -22.42 -2.11 -15.66
CA ILE A 57 -21.63 -0.96 -16.12
C ILE A 57 -20.19 -1.42 -16.34
N LYS A 58 -19.67 -1.21 -17.55
CA LYS A 58 -18.27 -1.48 -17.88
C LYS A 58 -17.38 -0.63 -16.99
N ARG A 59 -16.40 -1.27 -16.36
CA ARG A 59 -15.46 -0.59 -15.46
C ARG A 59 -14.25 -0.11 -16.22
N ASP A 60 -13.66 0.96 -15.71
CA ASP A 60 -12.35 1.43 -16.13
C ASP A 60 -11.24 0.73 -15.35
N LEU A 61 -10.05 0.67 -15.95
CA LEU A 61 -8.88 0.07 -15.32
C LEU A 61 -8.56 0.69 -13.95
N SER A 62 -8.63 2.02 -13.86
CA SER A 62 -8.36 2.78 -12.63
C SER A 62 -9.34 2.43 -11.52
N GLN A 63 -10.62 2.29 -11.85
CA GLN A 63 -11.66 1.91 -10.91
C GLN A 63 -11.41 0.51 -10.37
N LEU A 64 -11.10 -0.44 -11.26
CA LEU A 64 -10.83 -1.83 -10.91
C LEU A 64 -9.60 -1.96 -10.02
N GLN A 65 -8.50 -1.28 -10.37
CA GLN A 65 -7.29 -1.23 -9.56
C GLN A 65 -7.52 -0.56 -8.20
N GLY A 66 -8.28 0.53 -8.15
CA GLY A 66 -8.66 1.19 -6.91
C GLY A 66 -9.49 0.26 -6.01
N CYS A 67 -10.45 -0.46 -6.59
CA CYS A 67 -11.25 -1.43 -5.87
C CYS A 67 -10.42 -2.60 -5.36
N TRP A 68 -9.50 -3.13 -6.16
CA TRP A 68 -8.57 -4.16 -5.73
C TRP A 68 -7.70 -3.72 -4.54
N ARG A 69 -7.11 -2.51 -4.60
CA ARG A 69 -6.35 -1.93 -3.48
C ARG A 69 -7.19 -1.90 -2.19
N ARG A 70 -8.46 -1.48 -2.29
CA ARG A 70 -9.38 -1.43 -1.14
C ARG A 70 -9.76 -2.82 -0.64
N LEU A 71 -10.04 -3.77 -1.53
CA LEU A 71 -10.35 -5.16 -1.17
C LEU A 71 -9.22 -5.79 -0.37
N LYS A 72 -7.96 -5.58 -0.78
CA LYS A 72 -6.78 -6.03 -0.04
C LYS A 72 -6.70 -5.42 1.37
N LEU A 73 -6.97 -4.12 1.48
CA LEU A 73 -6.97 -3.44 2.77
C LEU A 73 -8.08 -3.97 3.70
N GLN A 74 -9.29 -4.17 3.18
CA GLN A 74 -10.41 -4.73 3.94
C GLN A 74 -10.15 -6.17 4.35
N SER A 75 -9.65 -7.01 3.44
CA SER A 75 -9.26 -8.39 3.73
C SER A 75 -8.24 -8.45 4.87
N LYS A 76 -7.19 -7.63 4.80
CA LYS A 76 -6.19 -7.55 5.87
C LYS A 76 -6.82 -7.14 7.21
N LYS A 77 -7.70 -6.12 7.20
CA LYS A 77 -8.39 -5.64 8.40
C LYS A 77 -9.29 -6.71 9.02
N GLU A 78 -10.05 -7.45 8.20
CA GLU A 78 -10.91 -8.54 8.66
C GLU A 78 -10.11 -9.70 9.26
N HIS A 79 -9.00 -10.08 8.62
CA HIS A 79 -8.10 -11.12 9.14
C HIS A 79 -7.40 -10.68 10.43
N ASP A 80 -6.96 -9.42 10.52
CA ASP A 80 -6.35 -8.87 11.72
C ASP A 80 -7.34 -8.83 12.89
N LEU A 81 -8.59 -8.42 12.63
CA LEU A 81 -9.66 -8.44 13.63
C LEU A 81 -9.97 -9.87 14.07
N HIS A 82 -10.16 -10.80 13.13
CA HIS A 82 -10.42 -12.20 13.45
C HIS A 82 -9.28 -12.81 14.30
N ARG A 83 -8.02 -12.51 13.98
CA ARG A 83 -6.85 -12.93 14.77
C ARG A 83 -6.85 -12.32 16.17
N ARG A 84 -7.17 -11.03 16.31
CA ARG A 84 -7.24 -10.35 17.62
C ARG A 84 -8.33 -10.97 18.50
N GLU A 85 -9.52 -11.19 17.94
CA GLU A 85 -10.64 -11.76 18.70
C GLU A 85 -10.40 -13.24 19.07
N THR A 86 -9.82 -14.05 18.18
CA THR A 86 -9.51 -15.47 18.50
C THR A 86 -8.46 -15.64 19.59
N ARG A 87 -7.57 -14.65 19.79
CA ARG A 87 -6.55 -14.67 20.85
C ARG A 87 -7.08 -14.25 22.22
N LYS A 88 -8.30 -13.71 22.32
CA LYS A 88 -8.90 -13.37 23.61
C LYS A 88 -9.30 -14.66 24.33
N THR A 89 -8.64 -14.95 25.45
CA THR A 89 -8.86 -16.17 26.25
C THR A 89 -10.03 -16.09 27.24
N GLY A 90 -10.80 -15.00 27.23
CA GLY A 90 -11.86 -14.71 28.20
C GLY A 90 -13.20 -15.42 28.01
N GLY A 91 -13.22 -16.68 27.54
CA GLY A 91 -14.45 -17.51 27.47
C GLY A 91 -15.61 -16.93 26.63
N GLY A 92 -15.35 -15.92 25.79
CA GLY A 92 -16.34 -15.23 24.99
C GLY A 92 -16.85 -16.03 23.79
N LYS A 93 -17.93 -15.53 23.17
CA LYS A 93 -18.48 -16.11 21.93
C LYS A 93 -17.41 -16.13 20.84
N ALA A 94 -17.31 -17.23 20.10
CA ALA A 94 -16.38 -17.35 18.98
C ALA A 94 -16.55 -16.19 17.98
N PRO A 95 -15.45 -15.61 17.47
CA PRO A 95 -15.53 -14.51 16.52
C PRO A 95 -16.13 -14.97 15.20
N ALA A 96 -16.79 -14.03 14.51
CA ALA A 96 -17.27 -14.25 13.15
C ALA A 96 -16.09 -14.55 12.22
N SER A 97 -16.27 -15.51 11.30
CA SER A 97 -15.27 -15.81 10.28
C SER A 97 -15.16 -14.66 9.28
N PRO A 98 -13.97 -14.40 8.68
CA PRO A 98 -13.81 -13.43 7.59
C PRO A 98 -14.74 -13.72 6.41
N SER A 99 -15.07 -12.70 5.62
CA SER A 99 -15.91 -12.83 4.42
C SER A 99 -15.26 -13.72 3.35
N GLU A 100 -16.06 -14.27 2.43
CA GLU A 100 -15.55 -15.10 1.33
C GLU A 100 -14.59 -14.32 0.41
N VAL A 101 -14.96 -13.10 0.04
CA VAL A 101 -14.10 -12.18 -0.71
C VAL A 101 -12.76 -11.99 0.02
N SER A 102 -12.79 -11.77 1.34
CA SER A 102 -11.56 -11.58 2.12
C SER A 102 -10.66 -12.80 2.14
N LYS A 103 -11.23 -14.00 2.22
CA LYS A 103 -10.47 -15.26 2.13
C LYS A 103 -9.79 -15.40 0.76
N LEU A 104 -10.55 -15.18 -0.32
CA LEU A 104 -10.00 -15.23 -1.68
C LEU A 104 -8.86 -14.22 -1.88
N VAL A 105 -9.05 -12.99 -1.41
CA VAL A 105 -8.05 -11.93 -1.50
C VAL A 105 -6.81 -12.25 -0.66
N ALA A 106 -6.98 -12.87 0.51
CA ALA A 106 -5.86 -13.26 1.38
C ALA A 106 -4.97 -14.32 0.72
N ASP A 107 -5.54 -15.23 -0.08
CA ASP A 107 -4.78 -16.25 -0.83
C ASP A 107 -3.88 -15.63 -1.91
N VAL A 108 -4.26 -14.48 -2.48
CA VAL A 108 -3.48 -13.76 -3.50
C VAL A 108 -2.31 -12.98 -2.88
N LEU A 109 -2.47 -12.55 -1.63
CA LEU A 109 -1.48 -11.75 -0.94
C LEU A 109 -0.27 -12.61 -0.55
N PRO A 110 0.96 -12.24 -0.95
CA PRO A 110 2.14 -13.03 -0.59
C PRO A 110 2.32 -13.06 0.93
N ALA A 111 2.62 -14.22 1.52
CA ALA A 111 2.69 -14.43 2.99
C ALA A 111 3.48 -13.36 3.78
N SER A 112 4.43 -12.67 3.14
CA SER A 112 5.13 -11.49 3.70
C SER A 112 4.23 -10.30 4.10
N VAL A 113 2.98 -10.21 3.60
CA VAL A 113 2.01 -9.16 4.00
C VAL A 113 1.16 -9.58 5.20
N ASN A 114 1.23 -10.85 5.60
CA ASN A 114 0.68 -11.32 6.86
C ASN A 114 1.54 -10.68 7.97
N PRO A 115 0.98 -9.84 8.85
CA PRO A 115 1.77 -9.14 9.83
C PRO A 115 2.52 -10.15 10.69
N LEU A 116 3.85 -10.00 10.75
CA LEU A 116 4.67 -10.64 11.78
C LEU A 116 3.99 -10.37 13.12
N GLY A 117 3.85 -11.39 13.96
CA GLY A 117 3.25 -11.23 15.28
C GLY A 117 4.01 -10.13 16.02
N GLN A 118 3.41 -8.94 16.13
CA GLN A 118 3.95 -7.89 16.97
C GLN A 118 3.43 -8.16 18.37
N GLU A 119 4.34 -8.54 19.25
CA GLU A 119 4.06 -8.94 20.64
C GLU A 119 3.83 -7.74 21.57
N PHE A 120 4.07 -6.52 21.08
CA PHE A 120 3.86 -5.27 21.78
C PHE A 120 3.01 -4.33 20.92
N ASP A 121 1.70 -4.31 21.18
CA ASP A 121 0.76 -3.24 20.81
C ASP A 121 0.00 -2.83 22.09
N ASP A 122 0.73 -2.78 23.21
CA ASP A 122 0.22 -2.21 24.47
C ASP A 122 0.26 -0.69 24.31
N ASP A 123 -0.77 -0.15 23.66
CA ASP A 123 -1.18 1.23 23.88
C ASP A 123 -1.85 1.30 25.28
N ALA A 124 -1.03 1.06 26.31
CA ALA A 124 -1.36 1.37 27.69
C ALA A 124 -1.28 2.89 27.83
N GLY A 125 -2.35 3.56 27.40
CA GLY A 125 -2.56 4.97 27.67
C GLY A 125 -2.63 5.19 29.17
N GLU A 126 -1.48 5.47 29.77
CA GLU A 126 -1.38 6.02 31.12
C GLU A 126 -2.10 7.37 31.11
N GLU A 127 -3.21 7.42 31.84
CA GLU A 127 -3.93 8.65 32.16
C GLU A 127 -3.01 9.55 32.99
N LEU A 128 -2.21 10.38 32.32
CA LEU A 128 -1.44 11.42 32.98
C LEU A 128 -2.39 12.57 33.33
N ASP A 129 -2.80 12.55 34.59
CA ASP A 129 -3.57 13.56 35.30
C ASP A 129 -3.03 14.97 35.00
N LEU A 130 -3.89 15.81 34.41
CA LEU A 130 -3.60 17.21 34.11
C LEU A 130 -3.58 18.03 35.41
N ARG A 131 -2.43 18.04 36.10
CA ARG A 131 -2.09 19.08 37.07
C ARG A 131 -0.91 19.90 36.58
N ARG A 132 -1.27 21.01 35.94
CA ARG A 132 -0.45 22.16 35.59
C ARG A 132 0.40 22.61 36.78
N ASP A 133 1.72 22.65 36.61
CA ASP A 133 2.59 23.74 37.09
C ASP A 133 3.88 23.86 36.26
N LYS A 134 4.44 25.06 36.31
CA LYS A 134 5.35 25.79 35.40
C LYS A 134 6.85 25.39 35.43
N ASP A 135 7.53 25.81 34.35
CA ASP A 135 8.98 26.06 34.15
C ASP A 135 9.84 24.76 34.13
N GLU A 136 10.75 24.47 33.19
CA GLU A 136 11.85 25.27 32.64
C GLU A 136 12.23 24.84 31.20
N ARG A 137 12.83 25.78 30.48
CA ARG A 137 13.35 25.67 29.09
C ARG A 137 14.79 25.17 29.13
N GLU A 138 15.10 24.08 28.45
CA GLU A 138 16.48 23.82 27.99
C GLU A 138 16.53 23.69 26.47
N VAL A 139 17.26 24.64 25.89
CA VAL A 139 17.63 24.72 24.48
C VAL A 139 18.86 23.85 24.29
N ILE A 140 18.73 22.77 23.52
CA ILE A 140 19.90 21.99 23.10
C ILE A 140 20.46 22.66 21.84
N THR A 141 21.49 23.49 22.02
CA THR A 141 22.37 23.91 20.92
C THR A 141 23.46 22.85 20.74
N CYS A 142 23.42 22.11 19.63
CA CYS A 142 24.53 21.24 19.26
C CYS A 142 25.62 22.09 18.58
N GLU A 143 26.68 22.42 19.31
CA GLU A 143 27.90 22.96 18.69
C GLU A 143 28.57 21.84 17.88
N VAL A 144 28.77 22.08 16.58
CA VAL A 144 29.45 21.16 15.68
C VAL A 144 30.93 21.50 15.66
N ASP A 145 31.76 20.52 16.02
CA ASP A 145 33.22 20.61 16.04
C ASP A 145 33.78 21.07 14.67
N PRO A 146 34.54 22.18 14.60
CA PRO A 146 35.07 22.75 13.35
C PRO A 146 35.98 21.82 12.54
N SER A 147 36.46 20.71 13.12
CA SER A 147 37.38 19.80 12.41
C SER A 147 36.71 18.97 11.32
N LEU A 148 35.38 18.83 11.30
CA LEU A 148 34.66 17.97 10.32
C LEU A 148 34.41 18.65 8.97
N LEU A 149 34.55 19.98 8.88
CA LEU A 149 34.21 20.72 7.66
C LEU A 149 35.33 20.70 6.60
N ALA A 150 36.58 20.46 6.98
CA ALA A 150 37.73 20.50 6.06
C ALA A 150 37.88 19.23 5.19
N HIS A 151 37.24 18.11 5.54
CA HIS A 151 37.45 16.84 4.83
C HIS A 151 36.57 16.68 3.57
N LEU A 152 35.49 17.46 3.44
CA LEU A 152 34.53 17.32 2.33
C LEU A 152 34.87 18.17 1.10
N GLU A 153 35.74 19.18 1.17
CA GLU A 153 36.07 20.05 0.03
C GLU A 153 37.20 19.54 -0.88
N ALA A 154 37.85 18.41 -0.56
CA ALA A 154 39.01 17.93 -1.31
C ALA A 154 38.70 16.98 -2.50
N ILE A 155 37.44 16.57 -2.71
CA ILE A 155 37.09 15.62 -3.79
C ILE A 155 36.21 16.30 -4.86
N GLY A 156 36.73 17.40 -5.40
CA GLY A 156 36.30 17.92 -6.70
C GLY A 156 37.41 17.69 -7.73
N LYS A 157 37.16 16.86 -8.76
CA LYS A 157 37.44 17.15 -10.20
C LYS A 157 37.41 15.90 -11.09
N LYS A 158 36.89 16.11 -12.31
CA LYS A 158 36.91 15.31 -13.57
C LYS A 158 35.63 14.51 -13.81
N GLY A 159 34.88 14.66 -14.90
CA GLY A 159 35.00 15.50 -16.09
C GLY A 159 33.64 15.54 -16.82
N ALA A 160 33.50 16.51 -17.73
CA ALA A 160 32.27 16.82 -18.45
C ALA A 160 32.05 15.91 -19.66
N GLU A 161 30.81 15.50 -19.91
CA GLU A 161 30.32 15.22 -21.26
C GLU A 161 28.82 15.56 -21.37
N LYS A 162 28.48 16.37 -22.36
CA LYS A 162 27.13 16.91 -22.60
C LYS A 162 26.38 15.94 -23.51
N VAL A 163 25.29 15.36 -23.03
CA VAL A 163 24.29 14.69 -23.88
C VAL A 163 22.94 15.37 -23.66
N THR A 164 22.34 15.78 -24.77
CA THR A 164 21.13 16.59 -24.89
C THR A 164 19.90 15.92 -24.27
N LYS A 165 19.50 16.35 -23.07
CA LYS A 165 18.20 16.04 -22.44
C LYS A 165 17.21 17.15 -22.73
N LYS A 166 16.29 16.95 -23.68
CA LYS A 166 15.08 17.78 -23.77
C LYS A 166 13.78 17.00 -24.05
N GLU A 167 13.84 15.70 -24.33
CA GLU A 167 12.63 14.92 -24.63
C GLU A 167 12.17 13.99 -23.48
N ASP A 168 13.04 13.65 -22.53
CA ASP A 168 12.70 12.71 -21.46
C ASP A 168 11.95 13.34 -20.28
N ASP A 169 12.21 14.62 -19.99
CA ASP A 169 11.57 15.31 -18.87
C ASP A 169 10.06 15.52 -19.11
N GLN A 170 9.63 15.64 -20.37
CA GLN A 170 8.21 15.79 -20.70
C GLN A 170 7.41 14.51 -20.47
N LYS A 171 8.01 13.34 -20.74
CA LYS A 171 7.39 12.03 -20.43
C LYS A 171 7.31 11.81 -18.92
N TYR A 172 8.36 12.21 -18.19
CA TYR A 172 8.40 12.07 -16.73
C TYR A 172 7.39 12.99 -16.03
N CYS A 173 7.19 14.22 -16.53
CA CYS A 173 6.15 15.12 -16.04
C CYS A 173 4.73 14.61 -16.33
N ASN A 174 4.47 14.02 -17.51
CA ASN A 174 3.17 13.41 -17.80
C ASN A 174 2.89 12.17 -16.95
N PHE A 175 3.90 11.33 -16.66
CA PHE A 175 3.76 10.17 -15.77
C PHE A 175 3.62 10.57 -14.30
N GLN A 176 4.35 11.58 -13.84
CA GLN A 176 4.24 12.13 -12.48
C GLN A 176 2.88 12.79 -12.25
N SER A 177 2.32 13.48 -13.25
CA SER A 177 0.95 13.99 -13.18
C SER A 177 -0.09 12.87 -13.17
N LEU A 178 0.14 11.77 -13.91
CA LEU A 178 -0.74 10.59 -13.87
C LEU A 178 -0.71 9.89 -12.52
N LEU A 179 0.44 9.85 -11.84
CA LEU A 179 0.60 9.23 -10.52
C LEU A 179 0.11 10.12 -9.37
N LYS A 180 0.07 11.45 -9.56
CA LYS A 180 -0.50 12.41 -8.60
C LYS A 180 -2.03 12.54 -8.70
N MET A 181 -2.67 11.88 -9.68
CA MET A 181 -4.13 11.78 -9.79
C MET A 181 -4.71 10.44 -9.29
N PHE A 182 -3.93 9.58 -8.60
CA PHE A 182 -4.34 8.26 -8.06
C PHE A 182 -3.96 8.01 -6.60
#